data_AF-A0A258L7L6-F1
#
_entry.id   AF-A0A258L7L6-F1
#
_cell.length_a   1.000
_cell.length_b   1.000
_cell.length_c   1.000
_cell.angle_alpha   90.00
_cell.angle_beta   90.00
_cell.angle_gamma   90.00
#
_symmetry.space_group_name_H-M   'P 1'
#
loop_
_entity.id
_entity.type
_entity.pdbx_description
1 polymer ?
#
loop_
_entity_poly.entity_id
_entity_poly.type
_entity_poly.pdbx_seq_one_letter_code
_entity_poly.pdbx_strand_id
1 'polypeptide(L)'
;MQAPAAPPGPLAHSGHDHAAMLQKMHDRFNAANTTHDGHLTLAQATAAGLKPVVAHFAEIDTAKRGYVTFNQVQAWHMDEMA
;
A
#
# COMPACT_ATOMS: atom_id res chain seq x y z
N MET A 1 3.94 5.69 23.05
CA MET A 1 2.55 5.31 23.34
C MET A 1 1.61 6.22 22.55
N GLN A 2 1.26 5.84 21.31
CA GLN A 2 0.27 6.51 20.45
C GLN A 2 0.07 5.59 19.23
N ALA A 3 -1.09 5.26 18.68
CA ALA A 3 -2.49 5.09 19.11
C ALA A 3 -3.09 4.12 18.04
N PRO A 4 -4.13 3.32 18.35
CA PRO A 4 -4.58 2.23 17.48
C PRO A 4 -5.17 2.73 16.15
N ALA A 5 -4.71 2.19 15.02
CA ALA A 5 -5.32 2.40 13.71
C ALA A 5 -6.73 1.79 13.71
N ALA A 6 -7.75 2.63 13.62
CA ALA A 6 -9.15 2.23 13.50
C ALA A 6 -9.45 1.70 12.09
N PRO A 7 -10.36 0.72 11.95
CA PRO A 7 -10.75 0.19 10.65
C PRO A 7 -11.75 1.13 9.94
N PRO A 8 -11.57 1.49 8.66
CA PRO A 8 -12.66 2.06 7.90
C PRO A 8 -13.53 0.91 7.37
N GLY A 9 -14.78 0.88 7.86
CA GLY A 9 -15.82 -0.02 7.38
C GLY A 9 -16.21 0.21 5.92
N PRO A 10 -17.02 -0.70 5.34
CA PRO A 10 -17.27 -0.75 3.91
C PRO A 10 -18.30 0.31 3.52
N LEU A 11 -17.93 1.21 2.60
CA LEU A 11 -18.90 2.04 1.90
C LEU A 11 -18.90 1.64 0.43
N ALA A 12 -20.04 1.10 0.02
CA ALA A 12 -20.40 0.78 -1.35
C ALA A 12 -20.35 2.02 -2.26
N HIS A 13 -20.15 1.80 -3.56
CA HIS A 13 -21.15 2.01 -4.63
C HIS A 13 -20.48 2.06 -6.00
N SER A 14 -21.09 1.35 -6.95
CA SER A 14 -20.72 1.16 -8.35
C SER A 14 -20.57 2.47 -9.13
N GLY A 15 -19.52 2.57 -9.97
CA GLY A 15 -19.45 3.54 -11.08
C GLY A 15 -18.23 4.48 -11.19
N HIS A 16 -17.20 4.38 -10.33
CA HIS A 16 -16.01 5.27 -10.33
C HIS A 16 -14.71 4.51 -10.02
N ASP A 17 -14.44 3.46 -10.80
CA ASP A 17 -13.56 2.36 -10.41
C ASP A 17 -12.12 2.77 -10.06
N HIS A 18 -11.58 3.81 -10.71
CA HIS A 18 -10.17 4.20 -10.51
C HIS A 18 -9.95 5.02 -9.23
N ALA A 19 -10.82 6.00 -8.93
CA ALA A 19 -10.67 6.85 -7.75
C ALA A 19 -10.90 6.06 -6.45
N ALA A 20 -11.89 5.16 -6.45
CA ALA A 20 -12.15 4.28 -5.31
C ALA A 20 -10.99 3.29 -5.06
N MET A 21 -10.37 2.80 -6.13
CA MET A 21 -9.19 1.94 -6.03
C MET A 21 -7.99 2.69 -5.44
N LEU A 22 -7.70 3.90 -5.92
CA LEU A 22 -6.63 4.76 -5.39
C LEU A 22 -6.81 5.04 -3.90
N GLN A 23 -8.03 5.38 -3.48
CA GLN A 23 -8.36 5.59 -2.07
C GLN A 23 -8.06 4.35 -1.24
N LYS A 24 -8.46 3.16 -1.73
CA LYS A 24 -8.27 1.90 -1.02
C LYS A 24 -6.80 1.45 -0.97
N MET A 25 -6.01 1.75 -1.99
CA MET A 25 -4.56 1.56 -1.95
C MET A 25 -3.91 2.49 -0.95
N HIS A 26 -4.30 3.77 -0.94
CA HIS A 26 -3.77 4.76 0.00
C HIS A 26 -4.05 4.34 1.44
N ASP A 27 -5.29 3.91 1.72
CA ASP A 27 -5.69 3.43 3.05
C ASP A 27 -4.87 2.21 3.50
N ARG A 28 -4.74 1.20 2.63
CA ARG A 28 -3.90 0.01 2.89
C ARG A 28 -2.43 0.36 3.09
N PHE A 29 -1.90 1.27 2.28
CA PHE A 29 -0.51 1.71 2.39
C PHE A 29 -0.28 2.41 3.72
N ASN A 30 -1.17 3.31 4.11
CA ASN A 30 -1.08 4.04 5.37
C ASN A 30 -1.25 3.10 6.57
N ALA A 31 -2.18 2.15 6.51
CA ALA A 31 -2.37 1.13 7.54
C ALA A 31 -1.12 0.24 7.73
N ALA A 32 -0.41 -0.05 6.64
CA ALA A 32 0.83 -0.81 6.69
C ALA A 32 2.03 0.04 7.14
N ASN A 33 2.03 1.34 6.85
CA ASN A 33 3.08 2.28 7.24
C ASN A 33 2.97 2.71 8.70
N THR A 34 3.31 1.79 9.61
CA THR A 34 3.29 2.03 11.07
C THR A 34 4.25 3.12 11.57
N THR A 35 5.25 3.50 10.76
CA THR A 35 6.19 4.58 11.08
C THR A 35 5.70 5.94 10.57
N HIS A 36 4.70 5.96 9.68
CA HIS A 36 4.13 7.16 9.08
C HIS A 36 5.18 8.02 8.34
N ASP A 37 6.27 7.42 7.84
CA ASP A 37 7.38 8.12 7.15
C ASP A 37 7.13 8.28 5.64
N GLY A 38 5.93 7.96 5.16
CA GLY A 38 5.60 7.97 3.73
C GLY A 38 6.19 6.83 2.88
N HIS A 39 6.91 5.87 3.49
CA HIS A 39 7.44 4.68 2.84
C HIS A 39 7.05 3.38 3.56
N LEU A 40 7.07 2.28 2.82
CA LEU A 40 6.77 0.94 3.31
C LEU A 40 8.00 0.04 3.18
N THR A 41 8.43 -0.52 4.30
CA THR A 41 9.49 -1.54 4.31
C THR A 41 8.91 -2.94 4.09
N LEU A 42 9.77 -3.90 3.72
CA LEU A 42 9.35 -5.31 3.56
C LEU A 42 8.72 -5.87 4.85
N ALA A 43 9.27 -5.50 6.02
CA ALA A 43 8.75 -5.90 7.32
C ALA A 43 7.33 -5.36 7.56
N GLN A 44 7.10 -4.08 7.25
CA GLN A 44 5.78 -3.45 7.34
C GLN A 44 4.78 -4.07 6.38
N ALA A 45 5.18 -4.31 5.13
CA ALA A 45 4.36 -5.00 4.14
C ALA A 45 3.95 -6.40 4.61
N THR A 46 4.89 -7.13 5.22
CA THR A 46 4.66 -8.47 5.79
C THR A 46 3.71 -8.42 6.99
N ALA A 47 3.93 -7.48 7.90
CA ALA A 47 3.08 -7.29 9.08
C ALA A 47 1.64 -6.91 8.71
N ALA A 48 1.48 -6.13 7.64
CA ALA A 48 0.17 -5.75 7.12
C ALA A 48 -0.50 -6.82 6.24
N GLY A 49 0.18 -7.93 5.96
CA GLY A 49 -0.36 -9.01 5.13
C GLY A 49 -0.45 -8.67 3.64
N LEU A 50 0.34 -7.70 3.15
CA LEU A 50 0.39 -7.30 1.73
C LEU A 50 1.23 -8.28 0.90
N LYS A 51 0.78 -9.53 0.80
CA LYS A 51 1.45 -10.61 0.05
C LYS A 51 2.00 -10.20 -1.33
N PRO A 52 1.23 -9.56 -2.23
CA PRO A 52 1.75 -9.12 -3.52
C PRO A 52 2.93 -8.14 -3.39
N VAL A 53 2.81 -7.13 -2.52
CA VAL A 53 3.88 -6.14 -2.30
C VAL A 53 5.12 -6.79 -1.69
N VAL A 54 4.96 -7.78 -0.82
CA VAL A 54 6.08 -8.56 -0.25
C VAL A 54 6.77 -9.41 -1.31
N ALA A 55 6.00 -10.09 -2.17
CA ALA A 55 6.54 -10.94 -3.23
C ALA A 55 7.28 -10.13 -4.30
N HIS A 56 6.70 -9.00 -4.71
CA HIS A 56 7.25 -8.11 -5.74
C HIS A 56 8.04 -6.94 -5.15
N PHE A 57 8.41 -6.99 -3.86
CA PHE A 57 9.02 -5.84 -3.18
C PHE A 57 10.31 -5.37 -3.86
N ALA A 58 11.15 -6.32 -4.26
CA ALA A 58 12.41 -6.03 -4.95
C ALA A 58 12.20 -5.50 -6.38
N GLU A 59 11.06 -5.81 -6.99
CA GLU A 59 10.67 -5.30 -8.32
C GLU A 59 10.11 -3.89 -8.20
N ILE A 60 9.36 -3.61 -7.14
CA ILE A 60 8.84 -2.26 -6.83
C ILE A 60 9.98 -1.34 -6.38
N ASP A 61 10.88 -1.81 -5.51
CA ASP A 61 12.08 -1.09 -5.04
C ASP A 61 13.23 -1.18 -6.07
N THR A 62 12.99 -0.62 -7.25
CA THR A 62 14.00 -0.54 -8.32
C THR A 62 15.27 0.19 -7.89
N ALA A 63 15.14 1.10 -6.92
CA ALA A 63 16.26 1.84 -6.33
C ALA A 63 17.04 1.05 -5.27
N LYS A 64 16.57 -0.14 -4.88
CA LYS A 64 17.17 -1.04 -3.87
C LYS A 64 17.50 -0.33 -2.56
N ARG A 65 16.58 0.54 -2.11
CA ARG A 65 16.72 1.30 -0.86
C ARG A 65 16.29 0.51 0.38
N GLY A 66 15.59 -0.60 0.21
CA GLY A 66 14.98 -1.37 1.28
C GLY A 66 13.58 -0.88 1.68
N TYR A 67 13.00 0.06 0.92
CA TYR A 67 11.66 0.60 1.13
C TYR A 67 11.02 1.05 -0.19
N VAL A 68 9.70 0.91 -0.27
CA VAL A 68 8.89 1.36 -1.41
C VAL A 68 8.01 2.53 -1.00
N THR A 69 7.76 3.46 -1.91
CA THR A 69 6.86 4.60 -1.66
C THR A 69 5.49 4.34 -2.27
N PHE A 70 4.47 5.07 -1.82
CA PHE A 70 3.12 4.95 -2.36
C PHE A 70 3.10 5.05 -3.89
N ASN A 71 3.87 5.98 -4.46
CA ASN A 71 3.95 6.16 -5.91
C ASN A 71 4.50 4.93 -6.66
N GLN A 72 5.50 4.24 -6.07
CA GLN A 72 6.06 3.01 -6.66
C GLN A 72 5.06 1.86 -6.58
N VAL A 73 4.38 1.69 -5.44
CA VAL A 73 3.36 0.65 -5.25
C VAL A 73 2.16 0.89 -6.17
N GLN A 74 1.73 2.15 -6.31
CA GLN A 74 0.66 2.53 -7.23
C GLN A 74 1.02 2.24 -8.68
N ALA A 75 2.23 2.66 -9.12
CA ALA A 75 2.69 2.41 -10.49
C ALA A 75 2.75 0.91 -10.80
N TRP A 76 3.32 0.11 -9.90
CA TRP A 76 3.38 -1.34 -10.03
C TRP A 76 1.98 -1.98 -10.09
N HIS A 77 1.05 -1.55 -9.25
CA HIS A 77 -0.30 -2.12 -9.23
C HIS A 77 -1.13 -1.71 -10.47
N MET A 78 -0.86 -0.53 -11.03
CA MET A 78 -1.46 -0.11 -12.30
C MET A 78 -0.90 -0.92 -13.48
N ASP A 79 0.41 -1.23 -13.45
CA ASP A 79 1.09 -2.08 -14.43
C ASP A 79 0.58 -3.52 -14.40
N GLU A 80 0.40 -4.12 -13.21
CA GLU A 80 -0.17 -5.47 -13.04
C GLU A 80 -1.61 -5.61 -13.56
N MET A 81 -2.36 -4.51 -13.66
CA MET A 81 -3.75 -4.51 -14.14
C MET A 81 -3.89 -4.04 -15.60
N ALA A 82 -2.80 -3.69 -16.25
CA ALA A 82 -2.76 -3.32 -17.67
C ALA A 82 -2.68 -4.56 -18.57
#